data_AF-A0A2S9GI23-F1
#
_entry.id   AF-A0A2S9GI23-F1
#
_cell.length_a   1.000
_cell.length_b   1.000
_cell.length_c   1.000
_cell.angle_alpha   90.00
_cell.angle_beta   90.00
_cell.angle_gamma   90.00
#
_symmetry.space_group_name_H-M   'P 1'
#
loop_
_entity.id
_entity.type
_entity.pdbx_description
1 polymer ?
#
loop_
_entity_poly.entity_id
_entity_poly.type
_entity_poly.pdbx_seq_one_letter_code
_entity_poly.pdbx_strand_id
1 'polypeptide(L)'
;MSHPPQDAFAAEVTDWTGIPGWFHWREGQEEAVATFQEGSTFLEVGSYLGRSLCSLADVVRSSGRDYTVIGVDTCRGSGEEG
;
A
#
# COMPACT_ATOMS: atom_id res chain seq x y z
N MET A 1 10.93 15.23 3.54
CA MET A 1 10.66 14.09 2.62
C MET A 1 10.57 14.65 1.22
N SER A 2 11.10 13.97 0.21
CA SER A 2 10.94 14.42 -1.18
C SER A 2 9.53 14.07 -1.65
N HIS A 3 8.84 14.98 -2.34
CA HIS A 3 7.53 14.69 -2.92
C HIS A 3 7.71 13.84 -4.18
N PRO A 4 6.76 12.94 -4.49
CA PRO A 4 6.76 12.27 -5.78
C PRO A 4 6.75 13.30 -6.93
N PRO A 5 7.52 13.09 -8.00
CA PRO A 5 7.55 14.02 -9.12
C PRO A 5 6.19 14.02 -9.86
N GLN A 6 5.79 15.18 -10.42
CA GLN A 6 4.45 15.35 -10.99
C GLN A 6 4.15 14.46 -12.21
N ASP A 7 5.17 14.10 -12.98
CA ASP A 7 5.05 13.23 -14.15
C ASP A 7 4.67 11.79 -13.77
N ALA A 8 5.05 11.32 -12.58
CA ALA A 8 4.70 9.99 -12.07
C ALA A 8 3.18 9.79 -11.93
N PHE A 9 2.40 10.85 -11.76
CA PHE A 9 0.94 10.77 -11.59
C PHE A 9 0.20 10.45 -12.90
N ALA A 10 0.84 10.64 -14.06
CA ALA A 10 0.25 10.39 -15.37
C ALA A 10 0.71 9.06 -16.00
N ALA A 11 1.63 8.34 -15.35
CA ALA A 11 2.21 7.11 -15.86
C ALA A 11 1.24 5.93 -15.70
N GLU A 12 1.30 4.98 -16.64
CA GLU A 12 0.65 3.68 -16.46
C GLU A 12 1.36 2.90 -15.35
N VAL A 13 0.60 2.28 -14.46
CA VAL A 13 1.10 1.52 -13.31
C VAL A 13 0.76 0.05 -13.50
N THR A 14 1.78 -0.80 -13.54
CA THR A 14 1.63 -2.26 -13.62
C THR A 14 2.00 -2.96 -12.31
N ASP A 15 2.75 -2.29 -11.44
CA ASP A 15 3.19 -2.80 -10.14
C ASP A 15 3.16 -1.69 -9.07
N TRP A 16 3.16 -2.09 -7.80
CA TRP A 16 3.00 -1.15 -6.67
C TRP A 16 4.15 -0.13 -6.56
N THR A 17 5.35 -0.43 -7.07
CA THR A 17 6.49 0.49 -7.01
C THR A 17 6.32 1.69 -7.95
N GLY A 18 5.47 1.57 -8.96
CA GLY A 18 5.09 2.66 -9.86
C GLY A 18 4.06 3.62 -9.27
N ILE A 19 3.37 3.26 -8.19
CA ILE A 19 2.38 4.13 -7.54
C ILE A 19 3.11 5.26 -6.77
N PRO A 20 2.80 6.54 -7.02
CA PRO A 20 3.39 7.63 -6.25
C PRO A 20 3.08 7.50 -4.75
N GLY A 21 4.08 7.74 -3.91
CA GLY A 21 3.94 7.70 -2.46
C GLY A 21 5.28 7.51 -1.74
N TRP A 22 5.24 7.56 -0.41
CA TRP A 22 6.42 7.53 0.47
C TRP A 22 6.71 6.15 1.08
N PHE A 23 6.02 5.11 0.60
CA PHE A 23 6.14 3.78 1.17
C PHE A 23 7.40 3.06 0.70
N HIS A 24 8.24 2.66 1.68
CA HIS A 24 9.48 1.93 1.46
C HIS A 24 9.68 0.74 2.42
N TRP A 25 8.76 0.50 3.35
CA TRP A 25 8.93 -0.50 4.43
C TRP A 25 8.13 -1.78 4.16
N ARG A 26 8.52 -2.52 3.12
CA ARG A 26 7.85 -3.78 2.70
C ARG A 26 8.10 -4.94 3.67
N GLU A 27 9.27 -5.00 4.29
CA GLU A 27 9.67 -6.08 5.20
C GLU A 27 8.66 -6.30 6.34
N GLY A 28 8.05 -5.22 6.87
CA GLY A 28 7.01 -5.33 7.90
C GLY A 28 5.71 -5.98 7.40
N GLN A 29 5.38 -5.82 6.11
CA GLN A 29 4.23 -6.50 5.50
C GLN A 29 4.50 -7.99 5.32
N GLU A 30 5.73 -8.34 4.92
CA GLU A 30 6.18 -9.72 4.77
C GLU A 30 6.22 -10.45 6.12
N GLU A 31 6.73 -9.79 7.17
CA GLU A 31 6.68 -10.28 8.54
C GLU A 31 5.23 -10.50 8.99
N ALA A 32 4.34 -9.53 8.79
CA ALA A 32 2.94 -9.65 9.17
C ALA A 32 2.27 -10.87 8.51
N VAL A 33 2.43 -11.04 7.19
CA VAL A 33 1.86 -12.20 6.47
C VAL A 33 2.48 -13.53 6.93
N ALA A 34 3.75 -13.55 7.31
CA ALA A 34 4.38 -14.74 7.89
C ALA A 34 3.83 -15.08 9.29
N THR A 35 3.55 -14.07 10.11
CA THR A 35 3.13 -14.21 11.51
C THR A 35 1.64 -14.50 11.68
N PHE A 36 0.76 -13.82 10.94
CA PHE A 36 -0.68 -13.93 11.14
C PHE A 36 -1.31 -15.10 10.38
N GLN A 37 -2.32 -15.73 10.99
CA GLN A 37 -3.02 -16.88 10.44
C GLN A 37 -3.84 -16.54 9.19
N GLU A 38 -4.01 -17.52 8.30
CA GLU A 38 -4.97 -17.44 7.19
C GLU A 38 -6.39 -17.08 7.69
N GLY A 39 -7.12 -16.32 6.88
CA GLY A 39 -8.43 -15.75 7.21
C GLY A 39 -8.36 -14.47 8.05
N SER A 40 -7.16 -14.00 8.43
CA SER A 40 -7.00 -12.72 9.11
C SER A 40 -7.33 -11.53 8.21
N THR A 41 -7.66 -10.39 8.82
CA THR A 41 -7.88 -9.13 8.12
C THR A 41 -6.77 -8.14 8.44
N PHE A 42 -6.10 -7.63 7.40
CA PHE A 42 -5.20 -6.50 7.51
C PHE A 42 -5.93 -5.20 7.20
N LEU A 43 -5.80 -4.22 8.09
CA LEU A 43 -6.36 -2.88 7.94
C LEU A 43 -5.21 -1.87 7.82
N GLU A 44 -5.20 -1.10 6.74
CA GLU A 44 -4.34 0.06 6.55
C GLU A 44 -5.14 1.36 6.79
N VAL A 45 -4.59 2.27 7.58
CA VAL A 45 -5.15 3.61 7.81
C VAL A 45 -4.21 4.64 7.18
N GLY A 46 -4.72 5.35 6.17
CA GLY A 46 -3.93 6.23 5.31
C GLY A 46 -3.39 5.45 4.11
N SER A 47 -4.07 5.58 2.97
CA SER A 47 -3.75 4.86 1.74
C SER A 47 -3.23 5.75 0.63
N TYR A 48 -3.49 7.06 0.64
CA TYR A 48 -3.11 7.97 -0.46
C TYR A 48 -3.53 7.40 -1.82
N LEU A 49 -2.59 7.18 -2.75
CA LEU A 49 -2.83 6.54 -4.04
C LEU A 49 -2.70 5.00 -4.02
N GLY A 50 -2.47 4.40 -2.85
CA GLY A 50 -2.50 2.96 -2.64
C GLY A 50 -1.15 2.24 -2.77
N ARG A 51 -0.01 2.95 -2.76
CA ARG A 51 1.33 2.33 -2.92
C ARG A 51 1.58 1.22 -1.90
N SER A 52 1.40 1.52 -0.61
CA SER A 52 1.58 0.55 0.48
C SER A 52 0.52 -0.54 0.46
N LEU A 53 -0.73 -0.16 0.18
CA LEU A 53 -1.87 -1.09 0.12
C LEU A 53 -1.68 -2.15 -0.98
N CYS A 54 -1.30 -1.74 -2.18
CA CYS A 54 -1.00 -2.63 -3.29
C CYS A 54 0.25 -3.49 -3.02
N SER A 55 1.26 -2.95 -2.32
CA SER A 55 2.40 -3.75 -1.84
C SER A 55 1.94 -4.86 -0.88
N LEU A 56 1.07 -4.55 0.09
CA LEU A 56 0.53 -5.54 1.02
C LEU A 56 -0.31 -6.60 0.30
N ALA A 57 -1.16 -6.18 -0.64
CA ALA A 57 -1.96 -7.09 -1.46
C ALA A 57 -1.08 -8.03 -2.29
N ASP A 58 0.04 -7.55 -2.82
CA ASP A 58 1.02 -8.35 -3.55
C ASP A 58 1.71 -9.39 -2.65
N VAL A 59 2.09 -9.02 -1.41
CA VAL A 59 2.63 -9.96 -0.42
C VAL A 59 1.59 -11.02 -0.03
N VAL A 60 0.37 -10.59 0.28
CA VAL A 60 -0.77 -11.48 0.59
C VAL A 60 -0.99 -12.47 -0.54
N ARG A 61 -1.09 -11.99 -1.78
CA ARG A 61 -1.27 -12.84 -2.97
C ARG A 61 -0.13 -13.85 -3.13
N SER A 62 1.11 -13.40 -2.95
CA SER A 62 2.31 -14.24 -3.11
C SER A 62 2.43 -15.31 -2.03
N SER A 63 1.83 -15.12 -0.86
CA SER A 63 1.84 -16.10 0.23
C SER A 63 0.99 -17.35 -0.05
N GLY A 64 0.06 -17.26 -1.01
CA GLY A 64 -0.88 -18.34 -1.33
C GLY A 64 -1.94 -18.61 -0.24
N ARG A 65 -2.02 -17.78 0.80
CA ARG A 65 -3.01 -17.85 1.87
C ARG A 65 -4.11 -16.83 1.65
N ASP A 66 -5.31 -17.15 2.14
CA ASP A 66 -6.43 -16.22 2.11
C ASP A 66 -6.32 -15.15 3.21
N TYR A 67 -6.35 -13.88 2.83
CA TYR A 67 -6.40 -12.73 3.74
C TYR A 67 -7.33 -11.67 3.18
N THR A 68 -8.01 -10.94 4.07
CA THR A 68 -8.72 -9.72 3.69
C THR A 68 -7.81 -8.52 3.88
N VAL A 69 -7.69 -7.66 2.86
CA VAL A 69 -6.95 -6.38 2.94
C VAL A 69 -7.93 -5.22 2.78
N ILE A 70 -7.94 -4.30 3.75
CA ILE A 70 -8.82 -3.14 3.76
C ILE A 70 -7.96 -1.87 3.87
N GLY A 71 -8.07 -0.97 2.90
CA GLY A 71 -7.53 0.38 2.98
C GLY A 71 -8.60 1.37 3.41
N VAL A 72 -8.28 2.24 4.36
CA VAL A 72 -9.16 3.32 4.81
C VAL A 72 -8.41 4.64 4.71
N ASP A 73 -8.96 5.55 3.91
CA ASP A 73 -8.48 6.92 3.80
C ASP A 73 -9.66 7.88 3.78
N THR A 74 -9.43 9.10 4.28
CA THR A 74 -10.39 10.19 4.13
C THR A 74 -10.36 10.81 2.74
N CYS A 75 -9.23 10.68 2.03
CA CYS A 75 -8.94 11.29 0.73
C CYS A 75 -9.13 12.82 0.72
N ARG A 76 -9.03 13.48 1.88
CA ARG A 76 -9.23 14.93 2.01
C ARG A 76 -7.94 15.73 1.95
N GLY A 77 -6.79 15.06 1.98
CA GLY A 77 -5.51 15.71 2.21
C GLY A 77 -5.41 16.29 3.63
N SER A 78 -4.20 16.62 4.07
CA SER A 78 -3.96 17.32 5.35
C SER A 78 -3.94 18.85 5.22
N GLY A 79 -4.14 19.40 4.00
CA GLY A 79 -4.01 20.83 3.68
C GLY A 79 -3.61 21.04 2.21
N GLU A 80 -2.89 22.12 1.89
CA GLU A 80 -2.40 22.43 0.52
C GLU A 80 -1.55 21.31 -0.12
N GLU A 81 -1.13 20.32 0.66
CA GLU A 81 -0.30 19.19 0.26
C GLU A 81 -1.09 17.89 -0.03
N GLY A 82 -2.43 17.99 -0.17
CA GLY A 82 -3.31 16.88 -0.53
C GLY A 82 -2.92 16.16 -1.82
#